data_AF-A0A5D8YIZ4-F1
#
_entry.id   AF-A0A5D8YIZ4-F1
#
_cell.length_a   1.000
_cell.length_b   1.000
_cell.length_c   1.000
_cell.angle_alpha   90.00
_cell.angle_beta   90.00
_cell.angle_gamma   90.00
#
_symmetry.space_group_name_H-M   'P 1'
#
loop_
_entity.id
_entity.type
_entity.pdbx_description
1 polymer ?
#
loop_
_entity_poly.entity_id
_entity_poly.type
_entity_poly.pdbx_seq_one_letter_code
_entity_poly.pdbx_strand_id
1 'polypeptide(L)' 'MKVALQYVNDIHGKVQAVQLPLNEWRKLLDKLKKYEQALKLRSDLKEAYEQVATLKQTKGHKQTLDEFLNEL' A
#
# COMPACT_ATOMS: atom_id res chain seq x y z
N MET A 1 3.64 17.89 7.86
CA MET A 1 4.82 17.41 8.63
C MET A 1 6.01 18.20 8.14
N LYS A 2 6.79 18.81 9.04
CA LYS A 2 8.03 19.50 8.68
C LYS A 2 9.17 18.53 8.94
N VAL A 3 9.97 18.22 7.92
CA VAL A 3 11.16 17.35 8.04
C VAL A 3 12.38 18.25 7.97
N ALA A 4 13.28 18.10 8.93
CA ALA A 4 14.59 18.75 8.87
C ALA A 4 15.43 18.04 7.80
N LEU A 5 15.30 18.51 6.57
CA LEU A 5 15.95 17.96 5.38
C LEU A 5 17.25 18.70 5.12
N GLN A 6 18.32 17.96 4.87
CA GLN A 6 19.60 18.50 4.43
C GLN A 6 19.97 17.89 3.07
N TYR A 7 20.67 18.65 2.25
CA TYR A 7 21.16 18.19 0.96
C TYR A 7 22.66 17.99 1.04
N VAL A 8 23.13 16.84 0.54
CA VAL A 8 24.55 16.55 0.40
C VAL A 8 24.91 16.85 -1.06
N ASN A 9 25.80 17.81 -1.25
CA ASN A 9 26.25 18.25 -2.57
C ASN A 9 27.69 17.78 -2.82
N ASP A 10 28.05 17.60 -4.08
CA ASP A 10 29.45 17.42 -4.47
C ASP A 10 30.23 18.75 -4.49
N ILE A 11 31.52 18.66 -4.85
CA ILE A 11 32.43 19.82 -4.93
C ILE A 11 31.98 20.88 -5.97
N HIS A 12 31.07 20.53 -6.88
CA HIS A 12 30.51 21.43 -7.89
C HIS A 12 29.13 21.96 -7.47
N GLY A 13 28.67 21.68 -6.24
CA GLY A 13 27.38 22.11 -5.72
C GLY A 13 26.20 21.31 -6.26
N LYS A 14 26.42 20.21 -6.99
CA LYS A 14 25.34 19.36 -7.48
C LYS A 14 24.87 18.43 -6.37
N VAL A 15 23.56 18.38 -6.15
CA VAL A 15 22.92 17.52 -5.14
C VAL A 15 23.14 16.06 -5.48
N GLN A 16 23.71 15.31 -4.55
CA GLN A 16 23.97 13.87 -4.67
C GLN A 16 23.04 13.05 -3.78
N ALA A 17 22.73 13.55 -2.58
CA ALA A 17 21.87 12.84 -1.65
C ALA A 17 21.04 13.78 -0.78
N VAL A 18 20.03 13.19 -0.14
CA VAL A 18 19.19 13.84 0.85
C VAL A 18 19.47 13.19 2.20
N GLN A 19 19.87 14.00 3.17
CA GLN A 19 20.13 13.59 4.53
C GLN A 19 18.98 14.02 5.44
N LEU A 20 18.58 13.12 6.33
CA LEU A 20 17.60 13.42 7.36
C LEU A 20 17.90 12.62 8.63
N PRO A 21 17.43 13.09 9.81
CA PRO A 21 17.59 12.35 11.05
C PRO A 21 16.92 10.96 10.97
N LEU A 22 17.59 9.95 11.53
CA LEU A 22 17.12 8.56 11.48
C LEU A 22 15.71 8.38 12.08
N ASN A 23 15.39 9.14 13.13
CA ASN A 23 14.07 9.11 13.76
C ASN A 23 12.97 9.64 12.82
N GLU A 24 13.27 10.66 12.02
CA GLU A 24 12.34 11.19 11.02
C GLU A 24 12.20 10.23 9.84
N TRP A 25 13.29 9.57 9.42
CA TRP A 25 13.25 8.51 8.40
C TRP A 25 12.35 7.35 8.81
N ARG A 26 12.47 6.89 10.06
CA ARG A 26 11.62 5.82 10.60
C ARG A 26 10.14 6.19 10.56
N LYS A 27 9.78 7.40 11.00
CA LYS A 27 8.39 7.89 10.94
C LYS A 27 7.86 7.95 9.51
N LEU A 28 8.68 8.38 8.55
CA LEU A 28 8.32 8.40 7.14
C LEU A 28 8.03 6.99 6.62
N LEU A 29 8.92 6.04 6.90
CA LEU A 29 8.73 4.64 6.50
C LEU A 29 7.48 4.02 7.11
N ASP A 30 7.22 4.24 8.40
CA ASP A 30 6.01 3.69 9.05
C ASP A 30 4.73 4.28 8.46
N LYS A 31 4.76 5.57 8.09
CA LYS A 31 3.63 6.20 7.42
C LYS A 31 3.44 5.68 6.00
N LEU A 32 4.52 5.49 5.25
CA LEU A 32 4.48 4.92 3.91
C LEU A 32 3.87 3.52 3.93
N LYS A 33 4.33 2.65 4.83
CA LYS A 33 3.76 1.31 5.02
C LYS A 33 2.26 1.33 5.29
N LYS A 34 1.79 2.25 6.15
CA LYS A 34 0.35 2.40 6.42
C LYS A 34 -0.44 2.83 5.19
N TYR A 35 0.11 3.71 4.37
CA TYR A 35 -0.53 4.09 3.10
C TYR A 35 -0.55 2.94 2.10
N GLU A 36 0.54 2.20 1.95
CA GLU A 36 0.61 1.02 1.09
C GLU A 36 -0.43 -0.03 1.52
N GLN A 37 -0.56 -0.29 2.82
CA GLN A 37 -1.58 -1.17 3.38
C GLN A 37 -2.99 -0.68 3.09
N ALA A 38 -3.26 0.61 3.30
CA ALA A 38 -4.58 1.19 3.02
C ALA A 38 -4.92 1.15 1.51
N LEU A 39 -3.93 1.38 0.65
CA LEU A 39 -4.09 1.32 -0.80
C LEU A 39 -4.35 -0.11 -1.27
N LYS A 40 -3.62 -1.08 -0.71
CA LYS A 40 -3.85 -2.51 -0.96
C LYS A 40 -5.25 -2.90 -0.53
N LEU A 41 -5.65 -2.59 0.71
CA LEU A 41 -6.99 -2.89 1.21
C LEU A 41 -8.09 -2.29 0.32
N ARG A 42 -7.92 -1.04 -0.14
CA ARG A 42 -8.87 -0.41 -1.07
C ARG A 42 -8.95 -1.15 -2.40
N SER A 43 -7.80 -1.60 -2.93
CA SER A 43 -7.75 -2.40 -4.16
C SER A 43 -8.46 -3.74 -3.99
N ASP A 44 -8.11 -4.47 -2.93
CA ASP A 44 -8.68 -5.78 -2.62
C ASP A 44 -10.20 -5.69 -2.42
N LEU A 45 -10.69 -4.64 -1.74
CA LEU A 45 -12.13 -4.39 -1.56
C LEU A 45 -12.84 -4.08 -2.88
N LYS A 46 -12.20 -3.32 -3.77
CA LYS A 46 -12.77 -3.02 -5.09
C LYS A 46 -12.91 -4.30 -5.91
N GLU A 47 -11.86 -5.13 -5.93
CA GLU A 47 -11.86 -6.40 -6.63
C GLU A 47 -12.95 -7.34 -6.08
N ALA A 48 -13.02 -7.50 -4.75
CA ALA A 48 -14.04 -8.31 -4.10
C ALA A 48 -15.46 -7.82 -4.43
N TYR A 49 -15.68 -6.50 -4.50
CA TYR A 49 -16.97 -5.94 -4.90
C TYR A 49 -17.33 -6.28 -6.35
N GLU A 50 -16.39 -6.18 -7.28
CA GLU A 50 -16.58 -6.54 -8.69
C GLU A 50 -16.87 -8.04 -8.87
N GLN A 51 -16.17 -8.90 -8.11
CA GLN A 51 -16.41 -10.34 -8.07
C GLN A 51 -17.84 -10.64 -7.57
N VAL A 52 -18.27 -10.01 -6.47
CA VAL A 52 -19.64 -10.19 -5.93
C VAL A 52 -20.70 -9.66 -6.89
N ALA A 53 -20.46 -8.53 -7.55
CA ALA A 53 -21.37 -7.99 -8.57
C ALA A 53 -21.54 -8.98 -9.73
N THR A 54 -20.43 -9.58 -10.19
CA THR A 54 -20.43 -10.61 -11.23
C THR A 54 -21.21 -11.86 -10.78
N LEU A 55 -20.95 -12.35 -9.56
CA LEU A 55 -21.67 -13.49 -8.95
C LEU A 55 -23.17 -13.25 -8.79
N LYS A 56 -23.61 -12.00 -8.62
CA LYS A 56 -25.04 -11.65 -8.57
C LYS A 56 -25.70 -11.72 -9.94
N GLN A 57 -24.96 -11.46 -11.01
CA GLN A 57 -25.48 -11.49 -12.38
C GLN A 57 -25.47 -12.90 -12.99
N THR A 58 -24.51 -13.74 -12.60
CA THR A 58 -24.47 -15.14 -13.03
C THR A 58 -25.57 -15.97 -12.37
N LYS A 59 -26.37 -16.64 -13.21
CA LYS A 59 -27.28 -17.70 -12.78
C LYS A 59 -26.48 -19.01 -12.71
N GLY A 60 -25.72 -19.20 -11.64
CA GLY A 60 -24.88 -20.39 -11.45
C GLY A 60 -24.59 -20.65 -9.96
N HIS A 61 -23.86 -21.73 -9.68
CA HIS A 61 -23.43 -22.07 -8.32
C HIS A 61 -22.57 -20.94 -7.73
N LYS A 62 -22.89 -20.54 -6.51
CA LYS A 62 -22.12 -19.53 -5.77
C LYS A 62 -21.29 -20.28 -4.75
N GLN A 63 -19.98 -20.12 -4.84
CA GLN A 63 -19.07 -20.73 -3.88
C GLN A 63 -19.47 -20.31 -2.45
N THR A 64 -19.65 -21.31 -1.60
CA THR A 64 -19.96 -21.10 -0.18
C THR A 64 -18.68 -20.84 0.61
N LEU A 65 -18.83 -20.29 1.82
CA LEU A 65 -17.68 -20.09 2.72
C LEU A 65 -17.00 -21.43 3.05
N ASP A 66 -17.76 -22.50 3.25
CA ASP A 66 -17.21 -23.82 3.55
C ASP A 66 -16.43 -24.41 2.36
N GLU A 67 -16.91 -24.25 1.13
CA GLU A 67 -16.17 -24.67 -0.07
C GLU A 67 -14.84 -23.90 -0.19
N PHE A 68 -14.88 -22.58 0.00
CA PHE A 68 -13.68 -21.75 -0.03
C PHE A 68 -12.64 -22.13 1.04
N LEU A 69 -13.07 -22.37 2.28
CA LEU A 69 -12.16 -22.73 3.37
C LEU A 69 -11.50 -24.10 3.18
N ASN A 70 -12.08 -24.99 2.37
CA ASN A 70 -11.53 -26.31 2.07
C ASN A 70 -10.63 -26.35 0.81
N GLU A 71 -10.46 -25.23 0.10
CA GLU A 71 -9.57 -25.10 -1.08
C GLU A 71 -8.15 -24.62 -0.74
N LEU A 72 -7.92 -24.14 0.49
CA LEU A 72 -6.64 -23.66 1.03
C LEU A 72 -5.80 -24.77 1.65
#